data_AF-K9REF9-F1
#
_entry.id   AF-K9REF9-F1
#
_cell.length_a   1.000
_cell.length_b   1.000
_cell.length_c   1.000
_cell.angle_alpha   90.00
_cell.angle_beta   90.00
_cell.angle_gamma   90.00
#
_symmetry.space_group_name_H-M   'P 1'
#
loop_
_entity.id
_entity.type
_entity.pdbx_description
1 polymer ?
#
loop_
_entity_poly.entity_id
_entity_poly.type
_entity_poly.pdbx_seq_one_letter_code
_entity_poly.pdbx_strand_id
1 'polypeptide(L)' 'MIGREWLRTLHTKQLIELKNRCYSQRLLNGGYICCDGYEFNIEELKQVFSERPHIPNRAETNIIRRKSAKYKKRLHQSSK' A
#
# COMPACT_ATOMS: atom_id res chain seq x y z
N MET A 1 9.00 12.69 -17.11
CA MET A 1 7.94 11.87 -16.46
C MET A 1 7.57 12.58 -15.18
N ILE A 2 6.30 12.93 -14.99
CA ILE A 2 5.84 13.67 -13.80
C ILE A 2 5.75 12.69 -12.61
N GLY A 3 5.97 13.14 -11.38
CA GLY A 3 5.95 12.26 -10.20
C GLY A 3 4.67 11.44 -10.07
N ARG A 4 3.50 12.01 -10.38
CA ARG A 4 2.23 11.27 -10.46
C ARG A 4 2.22 10.12 -11.47
N GLU A 5 2.82 10.31 -12.65
CA GLU A 5 2.89 9.25 -13.66
C GLU A 5 3.79 8.11 -13.16
N TRP A 6 4.92 8.46 -12.54
CA TRP A 6 5.78 7.49 -11.90
C TRP A 6 5.04 6.71 -10.80
N LEU A 7 4.28 7.38 -9.93
CA LEU A 7 3.44 6.72 -8.92
C LEU A 7 2.46 5.71 -9.53
N ARG A 8 1.89 5.99 -10.71
CA ARG A 8 1.01 5.06 -11.42
C ARG A 8 1.74 3.83 -11.96
N THR A 9 3.04 3.92 -12.24
CA THR A 9 3.86 2.76 -12.65
C THR A 9 4.20 1.83 -11.48
N LEU A 10 4.18 2.33 -10.23
CA LEU A 10 4.56 1.54 -9.06
C LEU A 10 3.56 0.42 -8.76
N HIS A 11 4.05 -0.71 -8.27
CA HIS A 11 3.17 -1.78 -7.78
C HIS A 11 2.48 -1.36 -6.47
N THR A 12 1.28 -1.89 -6.21
CA THR A 12 0.49 -1.55 -5.01
C THR A 12 1.27 -1.74 -3.69
N LYS A 13 2.12 -2.76 -3.62
CA LYS A 13 3.01 -2.99 -2.46
C LYS A 13 3.99 -1.83 -2.25
N GLN A 14 4.61 -1.34 -3.33
CA GLN A 14 5.56 -0.22 -3.29
C GLN A 14 4.85 1.08 -2.89
N LEU A 15 3.65 1.32 -3.40
CA LEU A 15 2.84 2.47 -2.99
C LEU A 15 2.52 2.45 -1.49
N ILE A 16 2.17 1.29 -0.92
CA ILE A 16 1.90 1.14 0.51
C ILE A 16 3.15 1.40 1.34
N GLU A 17 4.30 0.88 0.91
CA GLU A 17 5.58 1.10 1.57
C GLU A 17 6.00 2.57 1.52
N LEU A 18 5.86 3.20 0.35
CA LEU A 18 6.11 4.62 0.12
C LEU A 18 5.22 5.48 1.02
N LYS A 19 3.92 5.19 1.08
CA LYS A 19 2.98 5.82 2.00
C LYS A 19 3.49 5.69 3.43
N ASN A 20 3.74 4.48 3.92
CA ASN A 20 4.19 4.26 5.29
C ASN A 20 5.50 5.01 5.60
N ARG A 21 6.43 5.05 4.65
CA ARG A 21 7.69 5.81 4.75
C ARG A 21 7.42 7.31 4.90
N CYS A 22 6.51 7.86 4.09
CA CYS A 22 6.13 9.28 4.17
C CYS A 22 5.45 9.63 5.51
N TYR A 23 4.56 8.76 6.01
CA TYR A 23 3.94 8.91 7.34
C TYR A 23 4.98 8.81 8.47
N SER A 24 5.92 7.87 8.38
CA SER A 24 6.96 7.67 9.40
C SER A 24 7.95 8.84 9.47
N GLN A 25 8.25 9.47 8.34
CA GLN A 25 9.21 10.56 8.25
C GLN A 25 8.57 11.95 8.48
N ARG A 26 7.30 12.01 8.89
CA ARG A 26 6.53 13.26 9.06
C ARG A 26 6.56 14.16 7.82
N LEU A 27 6.72 13.58 6.63
CA LEU A 27 6.70 14.30 5.35
C LEU A 27 5.28 14.70 4.91
N LEU A 28 4.34 14.76 5.87
CA LEU A 28 2.94 15.06 5.64
C LEU A 28 2.65 16.57 5.54
N ASN A 29 3.66 17.42 5.73
CA ASN A 29 3.52 18.88 5.80
C ASN A 29 3.30 19.57 4.44
N GLY A 30 2.63 18.91 3.49
CA GLY A 30 2.26 19.50 2.19
C GLY A 30 3.43 19.80 1.26
N GLY A 31 4.65 19.39 1.63
CA GLY A 31 5.83 19.52 0.80
C GLY A 31 5.87 18.48 -0.32
N TYR A 32 6.64 18.81 -1.35
CA TYR A 32 7.01 17.87 -2.38
C TYR A 32 8.02 16.85 -1.83
N ILE A 33 7.80 15.58 -2.17
CA ILE A 33 8.61 14.43 -1.78
C ILE A 33 9.39 14.00 -3.01
N CYS A 34 10.72 14.04 -2.91
CA CYS A 34 11.60 13.51 -3.93
C CYS A 34 11.94 12.04 -3.62
N CYS A 35 11.59 11.13 -4.52
CA CYS A 35 11.92 9.71 -4.45
C CYS A 35 12.39 9.23 -5.82
N ASP A 36 13.55 8.57 -5.89
CA ASP A 36 14.14 8.03 -7.12
C ASP A 36 14.27 9.06 -8.28
N GLY A 37 14.48 10.33 -7.93
CA GLY A 37 14.57 11.43 -8.90
C GLY A 37 13.22 11.97 -9.38
N TYR A 38 12.12 11.48 -8.83
CA TYR A 38 10.76 11.97 -9.10
C TYR A 38 10.19 12.73 -7.92
N GLU A 39 9.55 13.85 -8.22
CA GLU A 39 8.96 14.73 -7.22
C GLU A 39 7.43 14.64 -7.26
N PHE A 40 6.82 14.28 -6.13
CA PHE A 40 5.37 14.15 -5.98
C PHE A 40 4.90 14.63 -4.60
N ASN A 41 3.63 14.95 -4.44
CA ASN A 41 3.06 15.32 -3.14
C ASN A 41 2.17 14.21 -2.55
N ILE A 42 1.84 14.34 -1.26
CA ILE A 42 0.95 13.38 -0.57
C ILE A 42 -0.44 13.30 -1.22
N GLU A 43 -0.93 14.38 -1.83
CA GLU A 43 -2.24 14.39 -2.49
C GLU A 43 -2.25 13.57 -3.78
N GLU A 44 -1.21 13.68 -4.59
CA GLU A 44 -0.99 12.86 -5.78
C GLU A 44 -0.88 11.38 -5.40
N LEU A 45 -0.16 11.08 -4.31
CA LEU A 45 -0.11 9.73 -3.76
C LEU A 45 -1.50 9.23 -3.38
N LYS A 46 -2.28 10.01 -2.61
CA LYS A 46 -3.67 9.66 -2.24
C LYS A 46 -4.55 9.48 -3.48
N GLN A 47 -4.40 10.31 -4.51
CA GLN A 47 -5.17 10.21 -5.74
C GLN A 47 -4.87 8.91 -6.48
N VAL A 48 -3.60 8.53 -6.62
CA VAL A 48 -3.20 7.24 -7.24
C VAL A 48 -3.72 6.05 -6.42
N PHE A 49 -3.77 6.15 -5.10
CA PHE A 49 -4.42 5.14 -4.24
C PHE A 49 -5.92 5.04 -4.49
N SER A 50 -6.63 6.16 -4.62
CA SER A 50 -8.08 6.18 -4.91
C SER A 50 -8.42 5.66 -6.30
N GLU A 51 -7.53 5.85 -7.28
CA GLU A 51 -7.66 5.28 -8.62
C GLU A 51 -7.50 3.75 -8.63
N ARG A 52 -7.00 3.14 -7.55
CA ARG A 52 -6.76 1.70 -7.45
C ARG A 52 -7.80 1.03 -6.55
N PRO A 53 -8.84 0.39 -7.12
CA PRO A 53 -9.93 -0.21 -6.34
C PRO A 53 -9.53 -1.44 -5.53
N HIS A 54 -8.30 -1.96 -5.69
CA HIS A 54 -7.90 -3.28 -5.16
C HIS A 54 -6.90 -3.22 -4.00
N ILE A 55 -6.87 -2.13 -3.23
CA ILE A 55 -6.01 -2.01 -2.05
C ILE A 55 -6.84 -2.46 -0.83
N PRO A 56 -6.69 -3.72 -0.36
CA PRO A 56 -7.48 -4.20 0.76
C PRO A 56 -7.20 -3.31 1.96
N ASN A 57 -8.26 -2.78 2.55
CA ASN A 57 -8.13 -1.97 3.74
C ASN A 57 -7.58 -2.84 4.90
N ARG A 58 -7.18 -2.21 6.02
CA ARG A 58 -6.62 -2.93 7.17
C ARG A 58 -7.60 -3.99 7.72
N ALA A 59 -8.90 -3.76 7.60
CA ALA A 59 -9.93 -4.71 8.02
C ALA A 59 -10.02 -5.91 7.06
N GLU A 60 -10.03 -5.69 5.75
CA GLU A 60 -10.00 -6.72 4.71
C GLU A 60 -8.73 -7.56 4.80
N THR A 61 -7.58 -6.93 5.01
CA THR A 61 -6.30 -7.61 5.22
C THR A 61 -6.35 -8.51 6.47
N ASN A 62 -6.94 -8.03 7.57
CA ASN A 62 -7.14 -8.83 8.77
C ASN A 62 -8.12 -10.00 8.53
N ILE A 63 -9.17 -9.80 7.74
CA ILE A 63 -10.13 -10.86 7.36
C ILE A 63 -9.45 -11.93 6.51
N ILE A 64 -8.69 -11.55 5.48
CA ILE A 64 -7.94 -12.47 4.61
C ILE A 64 -6.90 -13.27 5.42
N ARG A 65 -6.17 -12.59 6.32
CA ARG A 65 -5.21 -13.23 7.22
C ARG A 65 -5.89 -14.24 8.16
N ARG A 66 -7.05 -13.89 8.74
CA ARG A 66 -7.84 -14.80 9.59
C ARG A 66 -8.39 -15.99 8.82
N LYS A 67 -8.88 -15.79 7.58
CA LYS A 67 -9.35 -16.88 6.70
C LYS A 67 -8.22 -17.85 6.34
N SER A 68 -7.05 -17.34 5.96
CA SER A 68 -5.88 -18.17 5.66
C SER A 68 -5.39 -18.96 6.88
N ALA A 69 -5.38 -18.34 8.07
CA ALA A 69 -5.01 -19.02 9.30
C ALA A 69 -5.98 -20.16 9.68
N LYS A 70 -7.29 -19.97 9.47
CA LYS A 70 -8.30 -21.03 9.66
C LYS A 70 -8.14 -22.17 8.65
N TYR A 71 -7.84 -21.85 7.39
CA TYR A 71 -7.61 -22.85 6.34
C TYR A 71 -6.38 -23.72 6.66
N LYS A 72 -5.28 -23.09 7.10
CA LYS A 72 -4.06 -23.80 7.51
C LYS A 72 -4.27 -24.72 8.72
N LYS A 73 -5.12 -24.32 9.68
CA LYS A 73 -5.49 -25.17 10.83
C LYS A 73 -6.34 -26.39 10.43
N ARG A 74 -7.30 -26.23 9.52
CA ARG A 74 -8.14 -27.36 9.05
C ARG A 74 -7.35 -28.41 8.28
N LEU A 75 -6.41 -27.98 7.43
CA LEU A 75 -5.49 -28.90 6.74
C LEU A 75 -4.68 -29.75 7.73
N HIS A 76 -4.22 -29.17 8.84
CA HIS A 76 -3.44 -29.89 9.83
C HIS A 76 -4.26 -30.89 10.67
N GLN A 77 -5.57 -30.66 10.83
CA GLN A 77 -6.46 -31.59 11.55
C GLN A 77 -7.02 -32.71 10.67
N SER A 78 -7.07 -32.52 9.34
CA SER A 78 -7.57 -33.54 8.41
C SER A 78 -6.49 -34.55 7.99
N SER A 79 -5.25 -34.38 8.47
CA SER A 79 -4.10 -35.23 8.15
C SER A 79 -3.66 -36.13 9.32
N LYS A 80 -4.50 -36.26 10.36
CA LYS A 80 -4.30 -37.17 11.49
C LYS A 80 -5.41 -38.20 11.55
#